data_AF-A0A662TQE0-F1
#
_entry.id   AF-A0A662TQE0-F1
#
_cell.length_a   1.000
_cell.length_b   1.000
_cell.length_c   1.000
_cell.angle_alpha   90.00
_cell.angle_beta   90.00
_cell.angle_gamma   90.00
#
_symmetry.space_group_name_H-M   'P 1'
#
loop_
_entity.id
_entity.type
_entity.pdbx_description
1 polymer ?
#
loop_
_entity_poly.entity_id
_entity_poly.type
_entity_poly.pdbx_seq_one_letter_code
_entity_poly.pdbx_strand_id
1 'polypeptide(L)'
;MEHLATKPRIRPTLAEAKGAEPFDVLVARNDVEGMLAYFMDEKRLRRAKEIPDKEVVVEEADETGIHARIRTYTIIIDLENREILHDCADWSRVSAAGQFCKHVGKLFLSIPVQQAIAILTDLYHQRDSWLLRPLIGEEA
;
A
#
# COMPACT_ATOMS: atom_id res chain seq x y z
N MET A 1 -31.18 2.09 -8.34
CA MET A 1 -30.67 0.97 -7.53
C MET A 1 -29.17 1.16 -7.44
N GLU A 2 -28.71 1.87 -6.42
CA GLU A 2 -27.28 2.09 -6.17
C GLU A 2 -26.67 0.75 -5.76
N HIS A 3 -25.84 0.16 -6.61
CA HIS A 3 -24.89 -0.86 -6.18
C HIS A 3 -23.88 -0.17 -5.27
N LEU A 4 -24.17 -0.12 -3.97
CA LEU A 4 -23.13 0.06 -2.96
C LEU A 4 -22.20 -1.15 -3.06
N ALA A 5 -21.23 -1.07 -3.97
CA ALA A 5 -20.06 -1.92 -3.94
C ALA A 5 -19.49 -1.78 -2.52
N THR A 6 -19.63 -2.84 -1.73
CA THR A 6 -19.09 -2.88 -0.38
C THR A 6 -17.61 -2.56 -0.48
N LYS A 7 -17.22 -1.40 0.04
CA LYS A 7 -15.83 -0.91 0.05
C LYS A 7 -14.91 -2.05 0.50
N PRO A 8 -13.90 -2.46 -0.29
CA PRO A 8 -12.97 -3.48 0.16
C PRO A 8 -12.21 -2.93 1.38
N ARG A 9 -12.49 -3.51 2.54
CA ARG A 9 -11.83 -3.17 3.80
C ARG A 9 -10.45 -3.80 3.83
N ILE A 10 -9.46 -3.08 4.34
CA ILE A 10 -8.15 -3.66 4.64
C ILE A 10 -8.37 -4.72 5.72
N ARG A 11 -8.24 -5.99 5.35
CA ARG A 11 -8.45 -7.10 6.29
C ARG A 11 -7.20 -7.28 7.16
N PRO A 12 -7.37 -7.78 8.40
CA PRO A 12 -6.23 -8.17 9.20
C PRO A 12 -5.36 -9.19 8.45
N THR A 13 -4.05 -9.00 8.44
CA THR A 13 -3.13 -9.91 7.73
C THR A 13 -2.69 -11.08 8.60
N LEU A 14 -2.00 -12.04 7.97
CA LEU A 14 -1.40 -13.18 8.64
C LEU A 14 -0.39 -12.78 9.73
N ALA A 15 0.24 -11.60 9.64
CA ALA A 15 1.15 -11.08 10.66
C ALA A 15 0.41 -10.85 12.00
N GLU A 16 -0.78 -10.23 11.95
CA GLU A 16 -1.63 -10.04 13.14
C GLU A 16 -2.05 -11.37 13.77
N ALA A 17 -2.21 -12.42 12.95
CA ALA A 17 -2.59 -13.74 13.42
C ALA A 17 -1.42 -14.59 13.99
N LYS A 18 -0.15 -14.21 13.76
CA LYS A 18 1.04 -15.04 14.06
C LYS A 18 2.01 -14.42 15.06
N GLY A 19 1.51 -13.73 16.09
CA GLY A 19 2.38 -13.21 17.16
C GLY A 19 3.46 -12.25 16.66
N ALA A 20 3.16 -11.50 15.59
CA ALA A 20 4.03 -10.43 15.11
C ALA A 20 4.26 -9.39 16.23
N GLU A 21 5.42 -8.76 16.18
CA GLU A 21 5.76 -7.65 17.08
C GLU A 21 4.71 -6.54 16.94
N PRO A 22 4.17 -5.96 18.02
CA PRO A 22 3.08 -4.99 17.94
C PRO A 22 3.40 -3.83 16.99
N PHE A 23 2.41 -3.39 16.20
CA PHE A 23 2.59 -2.37 15.16
C PHE A 23 3.26 -1.09 15.69
N ASP A 24 2.84 -0.60 16.87
CA ASP A 24 3.39 0.61 17.50
C ASP A 24 4.89 0.47 17.86
N VAL A 25 5.36 -0.76 18.14
CA VAL A 25 6.78 -1.02 18.39
C VAL A 25 7.57 -0.92 17.09
N LEU A 26 7.00 -1.38 15.98
CA LEU A 26 7.60 -1.25 14.65
C LEU A 26 7.68 0.23 14.23
N VAL A 27 6.62 1.01 14.50
CA VAL A 27 6.60 2.47 14.31
C VAL A 27 7.73 3.14 15.11
N ALA A 28 7.85 2.83 16.40
CA ALA A 28 8.89 3.41 17.26
C ALA A 28 10.32 3.11 16.79
N ARG A 29 10.51 2.00 16.06
CA ARG A 29 11.80 1.57 15.50
C ARG A 29 12.04 2.04 14.06
N ASN A 30 11.09 2.75 13.48
CA ASN A 30 11.07 3.11 12.06
C ASN A 30 11.18 1.89 11.12
N ASP A 31 10.61 0.75 11.50
CA ASP A 31 10.70 -0.50 10.75
C ASP A 31 9.58 -0.62 9.69
N VAL A 32 9.78 0.05 8.56
CA VAL A 32 8.83 0.04 7.43
C VAL A 32 8.60 -1.38 6.88
N GLU A 33 9.63 -2.23 6.86
CA GLU A 33 9.50 -3.61 6.38
C GLU A 33 8.59 -4.43 7.29
N GLY A 34 8.80 -4.33 8.62
CA GLY A 34 7.93 -4.95 9.60
C GLY A 34 6.49 -4.44 9.49
N MET A 35 6.30 -3.13 9.33
CA MET A 35 4.98 -2.53 9.15
C MET A 35 4.28 -3.05 7.88
N LEU A 36 5.00 -3.27 6.78
CA LEU A 36 4.42 -3.81 5.55
C LEU A 36 3.88 -5.23 5.70
N ALA A 37 4.42 -6.04 6.62
CA ALA A 37 3.88 -7.38 6.91
C ALA A 37 2.41 -7.35 7.40
N TYR A 38 1.95 -6.21 7.91
CA TYR A 38 0.55 -5.96 8.28
C TYR A 38 -0.39 -5.69 7.10
N PHE A 39 0.14 -5.63 5.87
CA PHE A 39 -0.61 -5.35 4.65
C PHE A 39 -0.36 -6.35 3.52
N MET A 40 0.64 -7.24 3.63
CA MET A 40 0.96 -8.24 2.60
C MET A 40 1.57 -9.51 3.20
N ASP A 41 1.53 -10.61 2.46
CA ASP A 41 2.21 -11.84 2.88
C ASP A 41 3.74 -11.77 2.66
N GLU A 42 4.45 -12.68 3.32
CA GLU A 42 5.91 -12.81 3.27
C GLU A 42 6.44 -12.97 1.83
N LYS A 43 5.74 -13.75 0.98
CA LYS A 43 6.16 -13.97 -0.41
C LYS A 43 6.09 -12.68 -1.22
N ARG A 44 5.07 -11.85 -1.00
CA ARG A 44 4.93 -10.55 -1.66
C ARG A 44 5.92 -9.54 -1.10
N LEU A 45 6.15 -9.54 0.21
CA LEU A 45 7.12 -8.64 0.85
C LEU A 45 8.53 -8.91 0.33
N ARG A 46 8.94 -10.18 0.27
CA ARG A 46 10.22 -10.58 -0.34
C ARG A 46 10.34 -10.09 -1.78
N ARG A 47 9.30 -10.27 -2.59
CA ARG A 47 9.26 -9.81 -3.99
C ARG A 47 9.22 -8.30 -4.14
N ALA A 48 8.76 -7.55 -3.13
CA ALA A 48 8.85 -6.10 -3.11
C ALA A 48 10.30 -5.68 -2.98
N LYS A 49 11.04 -6.28 -2.03
CA LYS A 49 12.47 -6.03 -1.80
C LYS A 49 13.36 -6.39 -3.00
N GLU A 50 12.95 -7.37 -3.80
CA GLU A 50 13.64 -7.77 -5.04
C GLU A 50 13.52 -6.74 -6.17
N ILE A 51 12.56 -5.81 -6.12
CA ILE A 51 12.44 -4.76 -7.14
C ILE A 51 13.58 -3.75 -6.93
N PRO A 52 14.43 -3.48 -7.95
CA PRO A 52 15.50 -2.49 -7.86
C PRO A 52 14.96 -1.07 -7.64
N ASP A 53 15.64 -0.26 -6.81
CA ASP A 53 15.24 1.14 -6.55
C ASP A 53 15.15 1.97 -7.84
N LYS A 54 16.05 1.72 -8.81
CA LYS A 54 16.06 2.40 -10.12
C LYS A 54 14.80 2.19 -10.96
N GLU A 55 13.97 1.21 -10.62
CA GLU A 55 12.70 0.97 -11.31
C GLU A 55 11.56 1.80 -10.73
N VAL A 56 11.77 2.46 -9.58
CA VAL A 56 10.82 3.32 -8.91
C VAL A 56 11.11 4.77 -9.30
N VAL A 57 10.08 5.45 -9.81
CA VAL A 57 10.12 6.88 -10.10
C VAL A 57 8.99 7.51 -9.29
N VAL A 58 9.33 8.36 -8.33
CA VAL A 58 8.36 9.20 -7.63
C VAL A 58 8.24 10.49 -8.42
N GLU A 59 7.08 10.71 -9.04
CA GLU A 59 6.83 11.85 -9.92
C GLU A 59 6.37 13.05 -9.09
N GLU A 60 5.47 12.81 -8.12
CA GLU A 60 4.99 13.81 -7.18
C GLU A 60 4.88 13.19 -5.78
N ALA A 61 5.24 13.96 -4.75
CA ALA A 61 5.08 13.58 -3.35
C ALA A 61 4.96 14.84 -2.50
N ASP A 62 3.75 15.10 -2.00
CA ASP A 62 3.44 16.27 -1.18
C ASP A 62 2.43 15.92 -0.06
N GLU A 63 1.76 16.93 0.48
CA GLU A 63 0.79 16.77 1.56
C GLU A 63 -0.54 16.13 1.11
N THR A 64 -0.86 16.20 -0.18
CA THR A 64 -2.10 15.67 -0.77
C THR A 64 -1.96 14.22 -1.22
N GLY A 65 -0.75 13.81 -1.61
CA GLY A 65 -0.54 12.45 -2.06
C GLY A 65 0.85 12.14 -2.59
N ILE A 66 0.95 10.94 -3.15
CA ILE A 66 2.13 10.42 -3.85
C ILE A 66 1.69 9.87 -5.19
N HIS A 67 2.33 10.33 -6.26
CA HIS A 67 2.21 9.75 -7.59
C HIS A 67 3.56 9.15 -7.99
N ALA A 68 3.56 7.85 -8.28
CA ALA A 68 4.76 7.13 -8.61
C ALA A 68 4.53 6.11 -9.72
N ARG A 69 5.61 5.77 -10.43
CA ARG A 69 5.64 4.67 -11.38
C ARG A 69 6.66 3.63 -10.98
N ILE A 70 6.30 2.37 -11.19
CA ILE A 70 7.22 1.23 -11.15
C ILE A 70 7.17 0.54 -12.50
N ARG A 71 8.22 0.71 -13.30
CA ARG A 71 8.24 0.33 -14.72
C ARG A 71 7.12 1.03 -15.50
N THR A 72 6.12 0.28 -15.95
CA THR A 72 4.95 0.73 -16.72
C THR A 72 3.70 0.86 -15.87
N TYR A 73 3.78 0.55 -14.57
CA TYR A 73 2.63 0.59 -13.68
C TYR A 73 2.60 1.88 -12.88
N THR A 74 1.42 2.47 -12.74
CA THR A 74 1.18 3.68 -11.95
C THR A 74 0.64 3.33 -10.57
N ILE A 75 1.16 4.00 -9.54
CA ILE A 75 0.66 3.94 -8.16
C ILE A 75 0.32 5.36 -7.73
N ILE A 76 -0.90 5.57 -7.26
CA ILE A 76 -1.34 6.82 -6.65
C ILE A 76 -1.73 6.52 -5.21
N ILE A 77 -1.13 7.23 -4.26
CA ILE A 77 -1.57 7.28 -2.86
C ILE A 77 -2.22 8.65 -2.68
N ASP A 78 -3.54 8.67 -2.60
CA ASP A 78 -4.34 9.86 -2.38
C ASP A 78 -4.63 9.97 -0.87
N LEU A 79 -3.97 10.92 -0.21
CA LEU A 79 -4.08 11.11 1.25
C LEU A 79 -5.35 11.84 1.63
N GLU A 80 -5.89 12.68 0.74
CA GLU A 80 -7.12 13.43 0.98
C GLU A 80 -8.34 12.50 0.98
N ASN A 81 -8.41 11.61 0.00
CA ASN A 81 -9.51 10.65 -0.16
C ASN A 81 -9.24 9.30 0.52
N ARG A 82 -8.03 9.10 1.07
CA ARG A 82 -7.55 7.84 1.68
C ARG A 82 -7.67 6.67 0.72
N GLU A 83 -7.03 6.81 -0.43
CA GLU A 83 -7.07 5.79 -1.46
C GLU A 83 -5.69 5.38 -1.94
N ILE A 84 -5.57 4.11 -2.30
CA ILE A 84 -4.43 3.61 -3.07
C ILE A 84 -4.98 3.09 -4.39
N LEU A 85 -4.56 3.71 -5.48
CA LEU A 85 -4.89 3.34 -6.85
C LEU A 85 -3.67 2.71 -7.50
N HIS A 86 -3.87 1.59 -8.18
CA HIS A 86 -2.81 0.93 -8.91
C HIS A 86 -3.34 0.05 -10.04
N ASP A 87 -2.63 -0.02 -11.15
CA ASP A 87 -3.05 -0.65 -12.40
C ASP A 87 -2.46 -2.06 -12.64
N CYS A 88 -1.64 -2.60 -11.71
CA CYS A 88 -1.06 -3.92 -11.96
C CYS A 88 -2.06 -5.08 -11.83
N ALA A 89 -1.84 -6.15 -12.61
CA ALA A 89 -2.74 -7.30 -12.62
C ALA A 89 -2.87 -8.01 -11.26
N ASP A 90 -1.80 -8.06 -10.44
CA ASP A 90 -1.89 -8.63 -9.09
C ASP A 90 -2.75 -7.75 -8.19
N TRP A 91 -2.65 -6.42 -8.31
CA TRP A 91 -3.42 -5.44 -7.53
C TRP A 91 -4.91 -5.64 -7.66
N SER A 92 -5.42 -5.78 -8.89
CA SER A 92 -6.85 -6.00 -9.16
C SER A 92 -7.43 -7.19 -8.40
N ARG A 93 -6.60 -8.18 -8.07
CA ARG A 93 -6.99 -9.35 -7.28
C ARG A 93 -6.80 -9.17 -5.78
N VAL A 94 -5.71 -8.53 -5.34
CA VAL A 94 -5.34 -8.44 -3.92
C VAL A 94 -6.00 -7.28 -3.20
N SER A 95 -6.32 -6.20 -3.90
CA SER A 95 -6.99 -5.02 -3.34
C SER A 95 -8.37 -5.37 -2.78
N ALA A 96 -9.12 -6.24 -3.46
CA ALA A 96 -10.40 -6.77 -2.98
C ALA A 96 -10.30 -7.56 -1.66
N ALA A 97 -9.12 -8.14 -1.39
CA ALA A 97 -8.82 -8.82 -0.13
C ALA A 97 -8.19 -7.88 0.92
N GLY A 98 -8.00 -6.60 0.61
CA GLY A 98 -7.36 -5.64 1.50
C GLY A 98 -5.85 -5.84 1.63
N GLN A 99 -5.20 -6.43 0.62
CA GLN A 99 -3.76 -6.72 0.65
C GLN A 99 -2.99 -5.92 -0.38
N PHE A 100 -1.72 -5.64 -0.08
CA PHE A 100 -0.81 -5.01 -1.01
C PHE A 100 -0.16 -6.00 -1.97
N CYS A 101 0.02 -5.55 -3.22
CA CYS A 101 0.91 -6.21 -4.16
C CYS A 101 2.37 -5.82 -3.89
N LYS A 102 3.31 -6.49 -4.55
CA LYS A 102 4.75 -6.21 -4.40
C LYS A 102 5.15 -4.78 -4.81
N HIS A 103 4.44 -4.14 -5.75
CA HIS A 103 4.81 -2.80 -6.25
C HIS A 103 4.46 -1.73 -5.21
N VAL A 104 3.27 -1.79 -4.61
CA VAL A 104 2.89 -0.88 -3.51
C VAL A 104 3.82 -1.08 -2.31
N GLY A 105 4.13 -2.33 -1.94
CA GLY A 105 5.15 -2.61 -0.92
C GLY A 105 6.52 -2.00 -1.27
N LYS A 106 6.94 -2.09 -2.53
CA LYS A 106 8.20 -1.49 -2.98
C LYS A 106 8.18 0.03 -2.89
N LEU A 107 7.07 0.69 -3.25
CA LEU A 107 6.95 2.14 -3.13
C LEU A 107 7.21 2.60 -1.69
N PHE A 108 6.58 1.96 -0.70
CA PHE A 108 6.81 2.28 0.71
C PHE A 108 8.25 2.06 1.16
N LEU A 109 8.96 1.09 0.58
CA LEU A 109 10.39 0.87 0.84
C LEU A 109 11.31 1.89 0.15
N SER A 110 10.80 2.71 -0.78
CA SER A 110 11.58 3.65 -1.59
C SER A 110 11.29 5.12 -1.32
N ILE A 111 10.13 5.47 -0.76
CA ILE A 111 9.84 6.83 -0.30
C ILE A 111 10.57 7.14 1.02
N PRO A 112 10.70 8.42 1.43
CA PRO A 112 11.30 8.76 2.71
C PRO A 112 10.66 8.00 3.87
N VAL A 113 11.49 7.43 4.75
CA VAL A 113 11.07 6.55 5.86
C VAL A 113 9.96 7.17 6.71
N GLN A 114 10.07 8.46 7.03
CA GLN A 114 9.06 9.15 7.84
C GLN A 114 7.71 9.29 7.14
N GLN A 115 7.71 9.49 5.82
CA GLN A 115 6.49 9.54 5.01
C GLN A 115 5.85 8.14 4.95
N ALA A 116 6.65 7.09 4.74
CA ALA A 116 6.16 5.71 4.77
C ALA A 116 5.51 5.36 6.11
N ILE A 117 6.16 5.70 7.23
CA ILE A 117 5.64 5.43 8.58
C ILE A 117 4.32 6.15 8.80
N ALA A 118 4.24 7.44 8.47
CA ALA A 118 3.02 8.23 8.66
C ALA A 118 1.83 7.61 7.91
N ILE A 119 2.02 7.28 6.63
CA ILE A 119 0.96 6.72 5.78
C ILE A 119 0.57 5.31 6.25
N LEU A 120 1.54 4.43 6.53
CA LEU A 120 1.27 3.07 7.00
C LEU A 120 0.60 3.05 8.38
N THR A 121 0.91 4.02 9.23
CA THR A 121 0.25 4.19 10.54
C THR A 121 -1.19 4.62 10.38
N ASP A 122 -1.48 5.59 9.51
CA ASP A 122 -2.85 5.98 9.23
C ASP A 122 -3.65 4.82 8.60
N LEU A 123 -3.08 4.12 7.61
CA LEU A 123 -3.66 2.89 7.05
C LEU A 123 -3.98 1.84 8.12
N TYR A 124 -3.08 1.64 9.10
CA TYR A 124 -3.25 0.63 10.15
C TYR A 124 -4.35 0.99 11.15
N HIS A 125 -4.45 2.26 11.56
CA HIS A 125 -5.47 2.70 12.52
C HIS A 125 -6.82 3.02 11.86
N GLN A 126 -6.82 3.39 10.59
CA GLN A 126 -8.00 3.84 9.84
C GLN A 126 -8.38 2.85 8.72
N ARG A 127 -8.08 1.55 8.90
CA ARG A 127 -8.26 0.47 7.90
C ARG A 127 -9.62 0.46 7.19
N ASP A 128 -10.69 0.78 7.91
CA ASP A 128 -12.06 0.79 7.37
C ASP A 128 -12.38 2.03 6.52
N SER A 129 -11.57 3.09 6.63
CA SER A 129 -11.74 4.33 5.86
C SER A 129 -10.93 4.34 4.57
N TRP A 130 -9.85 3.55 4.50
CA TRP A 130 -8.99 3.48 3.33
C TRP A 130 -9.57 2.58 2.24
N LEU A 131 -9.41 3.00 0.98
CA LEU A 131 -9.84 2.23 -0.20
C LEU A 131 -8.65 1.78 -1.02
N LEU A 132 -8.63 0.49 -1.36
CA LEU A 132 -7.71 -0.07 -2.34
C LEU A 132 -8.47 -0.33 -3.64
N ARG A 133 -8.17 0.41 -4.72
CA ARG A 133 -8.92 0.31 -5.98
C ARG A 133 -8.00 0.12 -7.18
N PRO A 134 -8.41 -0.67 -8.19
CA PRO A 134 -7.73 -0.65 -9.47
C PRO A 134 -7.72 0.76 -10.05
N LEU A 135 -6.58 1.19 -10.59
CA LEU A 135 -6.53 2.36 -11.45
C LEU A 135 -7.03 1.92 -12.83
N ILE A 136 -8.25 2.32 -13.16
CA ILE A 136 -8.81 2.13 -14.50
C ILE A 136 -8.55 3.45 -15.21
N GLY A 137 -7.76 3.43 -16.28
CA GLY A 137 -7.66 4.61 -17.14
C GLY A 137 -9.05 4.94 -17.66
N GLU A 138 -9.48 6.19 -17.56
CA GLU A 138 -10.61 6.64 -18.36
C GLU A 138 -10.22 6.35 -19.82
N GLU A 139 -10.96 5.44 -20.48
CA GLU A 139 -10.90 5.34 -21.93
C GLU A 139 -11.29 6.72 -22.46
N ALA A 140 -10.31 7.41 -23.03
CA ALA A 140 -10.46 8.72 -23.65
C ALA A 140 -11.55 8.74 -24.74
#